data_AF-A0A9Q0NH55-F1
#
_entry.id   AF-A0A9Q0NH55-F1
#
_cell.length_a   1.000
_cell.length_b   1.000
_cell.length_c   1.000
_cell.angle_alpha   90.00
_cell.angle_beta   90.00
_cell.angle_gamma   90.00
#
_symmetry.space_group_name_H-M   'P 1'
#
loop_
_entity.id
_entity.type
_entity.pdbx_description
1 polymer ?
#
loop_
_entity_poly.entity_id
_entity_poly.type
_entity_poly.pdbx_seq_one_letter_code
_entity_poly.pdbx_strand_id
1 'polypeptide(L)'
;MASGLPLRHPRPKVLIASRQAIKSDRGGMLTMSDDNVMIKQIVGTHAPDGREVDVKPLLHLVEDILKRATLQIDTSLTEYAELEDKTHDQVNFVSMLNALSYTIDRISCEIAYKALGGTDAHATTVSIFNILASYSWDAKLVLTMAAFALNYGEFWLLAQIYSSNQLAKSMAILKQLPSIMENLGPLKARFDALNNVIKLMMDITRCVVEFKDLPTSYISQEVPALSTAMAHIPTAVYWTLRSVVACAAQITTITTMGHEFSVSTTEAWELSTLAHKLNNILEHLKKQL
;
A
#
# COMPACT_ATOMS: atom_id res chain seq x y z
N MET A 1 48.88 65.84 17.11
CA MET A 1 49.95 65.34 18.01
C MET A 1 49.31 65.01 19.36
N ALA A 2 49.72 63.88 19.97
CA ALA A 2 49.28 63.26 21.24
C ALA A 2 47.84 62.69 21.23
N SER A 3 47.55 61.38 21.27
CA SER A 3 48.01 60.22 22.07
C SER A 3 47.52 60.22 23.53
N GLY A 4 46.74 59.18 23.92
CA GLY A 4 46.69 58.68 25.31
C GLY A 4 45.34 58.18 25.88
N LEU A 5 45.12 56.86 25.79
CA LEU A 5 44.29 55.89 26.56
C LEU A 5 43.93 56.19 28.05
N PRO A 6 43.23 55.30 28.81
CA PRO A 6 42.00 54.51 28.57
C PRO A 6 41.03 54.50 29.80
N LEU A 7 39.77 54.08 29.70
CA LEU A 7 38.98 53.68 30.88
C LEU A 7 38.13 52.42 30.66
N ARG A 8 38.35 51.45 31.57
CA ARG A 8 37.71 50.13 31.70
C ARG A 8 36.24 50.23 32.12
N HIS A 9 35.46 49.26 31.63
CA HIS A 9 34.05 48.97 31.91
C HIS A 9 33.63 48.86 33.39
N PRO A 10 32.31 48.94 33.62
CA PRO A 10 31.62 47.95 34.46
C PRO A 10 30.51 47.21 33.70
N ARG A 11 30.40 45.90 33.95
CA ARG A 11 29.36 45.00 33.42
C ARG A 11 27.99 45.30 34.06
N PRO A 12 26.87 45.23 33.31
CA PRO A 12 25.55 45.08 33.91
C PRO A 12 25.19 43.62 34.19
N LYS A 13 24.46 43.45 35.29
CA LYS A 13 24.02 42.20 35.92
C LYS A 13 23.01 41.45 35.06
N VAL A 14 23.14 40.13 35.10
CA VAL A 14 22.23 39.13 34.54
C VAL A 14 20.88 39.20 35.27
N LEU A 15 19.79 39.39 34.51
CA LEU A 15 18.42 39.08 34.90
C LEU A 15 17.91 38.01 33.93
N ILE A 16 17.96 36.74 34.35
CA ILE A 16 17.35 35.64 33.61
C ILE A 16 15.87 35.62 33.96
N ALA A 17 15.03 36.07 33.03
CA ALA A 17 13.61 35.78 33.02
C ALA A 17 13.40 34.35 32.52
N SER A 18 12.72 33.54 33.33
CA SER A 18 12.28 32.20 33.02
C SER A 18 11.26 32.21 31.87
N ARG A 19 11.69 31.86 30.65
CA ARG A 19 10.79 31.44 29.58
C ARG A 19 10.54 29.93 29.70
N GLN A 20 9.41 29.57 30.29
CA GLN A 20 8.86 28.22 30.11
C GLN A 20 8.41 28.07 28.66
N ALA A 21 9.10 27.20 27.93
CA ALA A 21 8.67 26.73 26.62
C ALA A 21 7.47 25.79 26.81
N ILE A 22 6.29 26.21 26.36
CA ILE A 22 5.18 25.30 26.09
C ILE A 22 5.60 24.46 24.89
N LYS A 23 6.19 23.29 25.17
CA LYS A 23 6.58 22.33 24.14
C LYS A 23 5.30 21.65 23.64
N SER A 24 5.05 21.85 22.34
CA SER A 24 3.94 21.30 21.57
C SER A 24 3.84 19.78 21.69
N ASP A 25 2.85 19.29 22.45
CA ASP A 25 2.41 17.88 22.48
C ASP A 25 1.05 17.68 21.76
N ARG A 26 0.56 18.71 21.06
CA ARG A 26 -0.78 18.68 20.42
C ARG A 26 -0.84 17.94 19.08
N GLY A 27 0.30 17.52 18.52
CA GLY A 27 0.36 16.86 17.21
C GLY A 27 -0.05 15.37 17.23
N GLY A 28 0.29 14.64 18.30
CA GLY A 28 0.02 13.19 18.37
C GLY A 28 -1.42 12.82 18.72
N MET A 29 -2.13 13.70 19.43
CA MET A 29 -3.49 13.42 19.90
C MET A 29 -4.57 13.62 18.81
N LEU A 30 -4.31 14.49 17.83
CA LEU A 30 -5.23 14.74 16.72
C LEU A 30 -5.22 13.60 15.70
N THR A 31 -4.04 13.03 15.40
CA THR A 31 -3.89 11.95 14.42
C THR A 31 -4.51 10.62 14.87
N MET A 32 -4.40 10.27 16.16
CA MET A 32 -5.07 9.07 16.71
C MET A 32 -6.60 9.19 16.73
N SER A 33 -7.11 10.42 16.95
CA SER A 33 -8.54 10.72 16.94
C SER A 33 -9.13 10.59 15.54
N ASP A 34 -8.44 11.13 14.53
CA ASP A 34 -8.87 11.09 13.13
C ASP A 34 -8.83 9.65 12.57
N ASP A 35 -7.81 8.87 12.91
CA ASP A 35 -7.72 7.45 12.55
C ASP A 35 -8.95 6.68 13.03
N ASN A 36 -9.39 6.94 14.26
CA ASN A 36 -10.55 6.25 14.85
C ASN A 36 -11.86 6.63 14.14
N VAL A 37 -12.02 7.89 13.71
CA VAL A 37 -13.20 8.33 12.93
C VAL A 37 -13.22 7.64 11.56
N MET A 38 -12.07 7.62 10.86
CA MET A 38 -11.94 6.96 9.56
C MET A 38 -12.24 5.46 9.68
N ILE A 39 -11.66 4.78 10.67
CA ILE A 39 -11.88 3.34 10.88
C ILE A 39 -13.35 3.07 11.21
N LYS A 40 -14.01 3.87 12.05
CA LYS A 40 -15.45 3.72 12.34
C LYS A 40 -16.31 3.84 11.09
N GLN A 41 -15.99 4.80 10.22
CA GLN A 41 -16.69 4.93 8.94
C GLN A 41 -16.53 3.67 8.10
N ILE A 42 -15.30 3.14 7.97
CA ILE A 42 -15.02 1.92 7.22
C ILE A 42 -15.74 0.71 7.82
N VAL A 43 -15.73 0.54 9.14
CA VAL A 43 -16.47 -0.51 9.82
C VAL A 43 -17.98 -0.38 9.55
N GLY A 44 -18.51 0.85 9.48
CA GLY A 44 -19.90 1.11 9.11
C GLY A 44 -20.28 0.68 7.70
N THR A 45 -19.33 0.55 6.77
CA THR A 45 -19.57 0.02 5.41
C THR A 45 -19.56 -1.51 5.35
N HIS A 46 -19.16 -2.19 6.42
CA HIS A 46 -18.98 -3.64 6.42
C HIS A 46 -20.33 -4.35 6.59
N ALA A 47 -20.85 -4.94 5.51
CA ALA A 47 -22.15 -5.61 5.47
C ALA A 47 -22.05 -6.97 4.74
N PRO A 48 -21.35 -7.97 5.32
CA PRO A 48 -21.12 -9.25 4.67
C PRO A 48 -22.42 -10.00 4.42
N ASP A 49 -22.57 -10.56 3.23
CA ASP A 49 -23.78 -11.29 2.81
C ASP A 49 -23.72 -12.81 3.07
N GLY A 50 -22.70 -13.24 3.82
CA GLY A 50 -22.46 -14.65 4.14
C GLY A 50 -21.72 -15.42 3.03
N ARG A 51 -21.39 -14.80 1.89
CA ARG A 51 -20.55 -15.44 0.88
C ARG A 51 -19.13 -15.63 1.41
N GLU A 52 -18.66 -16.86 1.34
CA GLU A 52 -17.25 -17.18 1.55
C GLU A 52 -16.54 -17.30 0.22
N VAL A 53 -15.45 -16.55 0.08
CA VAL A 53 -14.55 -16.65 -1.06
C VAL A 53 -13.30 -17.38 -0.56
N ASP A 54 -12.91 -18.46 -1.24
CA ASP A 54 -11.57 -19.02 -1.06
C ASP A 54 -10.56 -18.08 -1.75
N VAL A 55 -9.91 -17.25 -0.94
CA VAL A 55 -9.03 -16.20 -1.43
C VAL A 55 -7.60 -16.67 -1.67
N LYS A 56 -7.21 -17.86 -1.20
CA LYS A 56 -5.81 -18.33 -1.25
C LYS A 56 -5.29 -18.51 -2.67
N PRO A 57 -6.02 -19.15 -3.61
CA PRO A 57 -5.53 -19.29 -4.98
C PRO A 57 -5.32 -17.93 -5.65
N LEU A 58 -6.21 -16.98 -5.41
CA LEU A 58 -6.08 -15.62 -5.93
C LEU A 58 -4.89 -14.89 -5.29
N LEU A 59 -4.69 -15.02 -3.97
CA LEU A 59 -3.54 -14.44 -3.28
C LEU A 59 -2.21 -14.96 -3.83
N HIS A 60 -2.09 -16.27 -4.11
CA HIS A 60 -0.89 -16.84 -4.73
C HIS A 60 -0.62 -16.27 -6.12
N LEU A 61 -1.66 -16.09 -6.95
CA LEU A 61 -1.52 -15.44 -8.25
C LEU A 61 -1.02 -13.99 -8.12
N VAL A 62 -1.59 -13.24 -7.17
CA VAL A 62 -1.16 -11.87 -6.87
C VAL A 62 0.29 -11.82 -6.42
N GLU A 63 0.72 -12.75 -5.56
CA GLU A 63 2.12 -12.87 -5.15
C GLU A 63 3.06 -13.11 -6.33
N ASP A 64 2.71 -14.02 -7.24
CA ASP A 64 3.53 -14.32 -8.42
C ASP A 64 3.68 -13.09 -9.32
N ILE A 65 2.57 -12.38 -9.60
CA ILE A 65 2.58 -11.14 -10.40
C ILE A 65 3.50 -10.11 -9.75
N LEU A 66 3.33 -9.81 -8.46
CA LEU A 66 4.10 -8.78 -7.78
C LEU A 66 5.58 -9.15 -7.60
N LYS A 67 5.91 -10.45 -7.45
CA LYS A 67 7.29 -10.93 -7.41
C LYS A 67 8.00 -10.75 -8.76
N ARG A 68 7.28 -10.96 -9.89
CA ARG A 68 7.82 -10.81 -11.25
C ARG A 68 7.78 -9.38 -11.77
N ALA A 69 6.98 -8.51 -11.18
CA ALA A 69 6.85 -7.09 -11.53
C ALA A 69 8.06 -6.26 -11.05
N THR A 70 9.24 -6.56 -11.58
CA THR A 70 10.50 -5.87 -11.27
C THR A 70 11.27 -5.51 -12.54
N LEU A 71 12.30 -4.66 -12.43
CA LEU A 71 13.21 -4.33 -13.55
C LEU A 71 14.00 -5.53 -14.06
N GLN A 72 14.16 -6.57 -13.24
CA GLN A 72 14.99 -7.71 -13.60
C GLN A 72 14.14 -8.70 -14.40
N ILE A 73 14.56 -8.96 -15.63
CA ILE A 73 14.07 -10.08 -16.42
C ILE A 73 14.75 -11.33 -15.86
N ASP A 74 14.20 -11.89 -14.79
CA ASP A 74 14.58 -13.24 -14.42
C ASP A 74 13.92 -14.17 -15.44
N THR A 75 14.74 -14.70 -16.37
CA THR A 75 14.27 -15.62 -17.44
C THR A 75 13.95 -17.00 -16.88
N SER A 76 14.09 -17.15 -15.56
CA SER A 76 13.55 -18.25 -14.79
C SER A 76 12.02 -18.16 -14.77
N LEU A 77 11.41 -18.55 -15.88
CA LEU A 77 10.15 -19.28 -15.80
C LEU A 77 10.46 -20.46 -14.89
N THR A 78 10.26 -20.30 -13.58
CA THR A 78 9.99 -21.44 -12.74
C THR A 78 8.87 -22.15 -13.46
N GLU A 79 9.23 -23.29 -14.05
CA GLU A 79 8.31 -24.31 -14.48
C GLU A 79 7.19 -24.31 -13.45
N TYR A 80 5.95 -24.25 -13.93
CA TYR A 80 4.83 -24.64 -13.11
C TYR A 80 5.17 -26.05 -12.62
N ALA A 81 5.80 -26.12 -11.45
CA ALA A 81 6.26 -27.35 -10.86
C ALA A 81 4.99 -28.16 -10.63
N GLU A 82 4.87 -29.18 -11.48
CA GLU A 82 3.98 -30.32 -11.39
C GLU A 82 2.57 -29.96 -10.94
N LEU A 83 1.78 -29.60 -11.95
CA LEU A 83 0.35 -29.43 -11.85
C LEU A 83 -0.32 -30.68 -12.45
N GLU A 84 0.15 -31.86 -12.01
CA GLU A 84 -0.22 -33.19 -12.53
C GLU A 84 -1.42 -33.84 -11.82
N ASP A 85 -2.25 -33.07 -11.11
CA ASP A 85 -3.51 -33.56 -10.49
C ASP A 85 -4.71 -32.59 -10.64
N LYS A 86 -4.62 -31.60 -11.54
CA LYS A 86 -5.27 -30.29 -11.32
C LYS A 86 -6.41 -29.89 -12.27
N THR A 87 -7.03 -30.80 -12.99
CA THR A 87 -8.14 -30.41 -13.90
C THR A 87 -9.36 -29.87 -13.14
N HIS A 88 -9.69 -30.44 -11.96
CA HIS A 88 -10.84 -30.00 -11.18
C HIS A 88 -10.57 -28.70 -10.40
N ASP A 89 -9.42 -28.59 -9.74
CA ASP A 89 -9.01 -27.40 -8.99
C ASP A 89 -8.79 -26.19 -9.90
N GLN A 90 -8.25 -26.40 -11.11
CA GLN A 90 -8.08 -25.35 -12.10
C GLN A 90 -9.43 -24.85 -12.64
N VAL A 91 -10.40 -25.74 -12.88
CA VAL A 91 -11.76 -25.36 -13.33
C VAL A 91 -12.51 -24.58 -12.24
N ASN A 92 -12.40 -25.00 -10.97
CA ASN A 92 -12.99 -24.28 -9.84
C ASN A 92 -12.34 -22.90 -9.66
N PHE A 93 -11.02 -22.80 -9.79
CA PHE A 93 -10.30 -21.53 -9.75
C PHE A 93 -10.74 -20.58 -10.87
N VAL A 94 -10.82 -21.05 -12.12
CA VAL A 94 -11.27 -20.24 -13.27
C VAL A 94 -12.72 -19.77 -13.05
N SER A 95 -13.59 -20.62 -12.53
CA SER A 95 -14.98 -20.25 -12.23
C SER A 95 -15.07 -19.17 -11.15
N MET A 96 -14.25 -19.27 -10.10
CA MET A 96 -14.13 -18.24 -9.05
C MET A 96 -13.59 -16.93 -9.63
N LEU A 97 -12.55 -16.97 -10.45
CA LEU A 97 -12.02 -15.78 -11.13
C LEU A 97 -13.08 -15.11 -12.01
N ASN A 98 -13.86 -15.88 -12.78
CA ASN A 98 -14.93 -15.33 -13.61
C ASN A 98 -15.99 -14.61 -12.76
N ALA A 99 -16.36 -15.16 -11.60
CA ALA A 99 -17.30 -14.54 -10.68
C ALA A 99 -16.76 -13.24 -10.04
N LEU A 100 -15.43 -13.13 -9.87
CA LEU A 100 -14.78 -11.99 -9.23
C LEU A 100 -14.23 -10.96 -10.22
N SER A 101 -14.09 -11.31 -11.50
CA SER A 101 -13.43 -10.50 -12.53
C SER A 101 -14.06 -9.11 -12.66
N TYR A 102 -15.38 -9.01 -12.68
CA TYR A 102 -16.08 -7.73 -12.72
C TYR A 102 -15.77 -6.86 -11.49
N THR A 103 -15.70 -7.46 -10.29
CA THR A 103 -15.36 -6.74 -9.06
C THR A 103 -13.91 -6.26 -9.09
N ILE A 104 -12.98 -7.11 -9.52
CA ILE A 104 -11.55 -6.78 -9.65
C ILE A 104 -11.36 -5.64 -10.65
N ASP A 105 -12.00 -5.72 -11.82
CA ASP A 105 -11.94 -4.70 -12.86
C ASP A 105 -12.49 -3.35 -12.36
N ARG A 106 -13.64 -3.36 -11.68
CA ARG A 106 -14.21 -2.15 -11.08
C ARG A 106 -13.28 -1.49 -10.08
N ILE A 107 -12.63 -2.26 -9.20
CA ILE A 107 -11.67 -1.72 -8.23
C ILE A 107 -10.45 -1.18 -8.96
N SER A 108 -9.98 -1.89 -9.99
CA SER A 108 -8.86 -1.45 -10.82
C SER A 108 -9.13 -0.09 -11.47
N CYS A 109 -10.30 0.08 -12.08
CA CYS A 109 -10.74 1.35 -12.65
C CYS A 109 -10.86 2.46 -11.59
N GLU A 110 -11.43 2.16 -10.41
CA GLU A 110 -11.56 3.14 -9.33
C GLU A 110 -10.18 3.64 -8.86
N ILE A 111 -9.23 2.72 -8.68
CA ILE A 111 -7.83 3.05 -8.33
C ILE A 111 -7.19 3.92 -9.42
N ALA A 112 -7.27 3.49 -10.67
CA ALA A 112 -6.61 4.18 -11.80
C ALA A 112 -7.20 5.58 -12.04
N TYR A 113 -8.52 5.72 -12.04
CA TYR A 113 -9.19 7.00 -12.29
C TYR A 113 -8.87 8.03 -11.20
N LYS A 114 -8.85 7.60 -9.94
CA LYS A 114 -8.63 8.49 -8.80
C LYS A 114 -7.15 8.85 -8.59
N ALA A 115 -6.24 7.97 -9.00
CA ALA A 115 -4.82 8.24 -9.06
C ALA A 115 -4.49 9.41 -10.02
N LEU A 116 -5.23 9.53 -11.14
CA LEU A 116 -5.06 10.63 -12.11
C LEU A 116 -5.67 11.97 -11.64
N GLY A 117 -6.74 11.91 -10.85
CA GLY A 117 -7.52 13.08 -10.45
C GLY A 117 -7.03 13.82 -9.21
N GLY A 118 -5.91 13.40 -8.59
CA GLY A 118 -5.42 13.96 -7.32
C GLY A 118 -6.46 13.90 -6.19
N THR A 119 -7.37 12.92 -6.24
CA THR A 119 -8.47 12.81 -5.27
C THR A 119 -7.94 12.36 -3.92
N ASP A 120 -8.59 12.81 -2.83
CA ASP A 120 -8.28 12.37 -1.47
C ASP A 120 -8.20 10.84 -1.35
N ALA A 121 -7.04 10.34 -0.90
CA ALA A 121 -6.76 8.91 -0.77
C ALA A 121 -7.76 8.22 0.17
N HIS A 122 -8.26 8.92 1.20
CA HIS A 122 -9.28 8.37 2.08
C HIS A 122 -10.62 8.19 1.35
N ALA A 123 -11.10 9.19 0.60
CA ALA A 123 -12.33 9.09 -0.18
C ALA A 123 -12.30 7.93 -1.20
N THR A 124 -11.18 7.74 -1.92
CA THR A 124 -11.00 6.60 -2.82
C THR A 124 -11.02 5.26 -2.07
N THR A 125 -10.36 5.22 -0.91
CA THR A 125 -10.38 4.03 -0.05
C THR A 125 -11.81 3.69 0.39
N VAL A 126 -12.60 4.67 0.83
CA VAL A 126 -14.02 4.50 1.18
C VAL A 126 -14.83 3.99 -0.02
N SER A 127 -14.59 4.52 -1.22
CA SER A 127 -15.23 4.06 -2.46
C SER A 127 -14.98 2.56 -2.70
N ILE A 128 -13.73 2.11 -2.57
CA ILE A 128 -13.35 0.70 -2.68
C ILE A 128 -14.05 -0.15 -1.61
N PHE A 129 -14.11 0.32 -0.37
CA PHE A 129 -14.85 -0.38 0.70
C PHE A 129 -16.34 -0.53 0.40
N ASN A 130 -16.97 0.46 -0.21
CA ASN A 130 -18.37 0.37 -0.63
C ASN A 130 -18.56 -0.64 -1.77
N ILE A 131 -17.65 -0.70 -2.73
CA ILE A 131 -17.68 -1.75 -3.78
C ILE A 131 -17.61 -3.14 -3.15
N LEU A 132 -16.81 -3.27 -2.09
CA LEU A 132 -16.53 -4.53 -1.42
C LEU A 132 -17.38 -4.78 -0.17
N ALA A 133 -18.45 -3.99 0.06
CA ALA A 133 -19.20 -3.99 1.32
C ALA A 133 -19.63 -5.39 1.77
N SER A 134 -20.08 -6.21 0.82
CA SER A 134 -20.58 -7.57 1.01
C SER A 134 -19.53 -8.66 1.27
N TYR A 135 -18.25 -8.36 1.09
CA TYR A 135 -17.17 -9.36 1.23
C TYR A 135 -16.63 -9.43 2.66
N SER A 136 -16.05 -10.57 3.05
CA SER A 136 -15.28 -10.66 4.31
C SER A 136 -13.99 -9.84 4.26
N TRP A 137 -13.40 -9.50 5.41
CA TRP A 137 -12.22 -8.60 5.48
C TRP A 137 -11.00 -9.09 4.70
N ASP A 138 -10.73 -10.39 4.73
CA ASP A 138 -9.69 -11.05 3.94
C ASP A 138 -9.97 -10.94 2.43
N ALA A 139 -11.21 -11.16 2.00
CA ALA A 139 -11.61 -11.02 0.61
C ALA A 139 -11.52 -9.57 0.13
N LYS A 140 -11.87 -8.60 0.99
CA LYS A 140 -11.68 -7.16 0.69
C LYS A 140 -10.21 -6.85 0.37
N LEU A 141 -9.29 -7.39 1.17
CA LEU A 141 -7.84 -7.26 0.95
C LEU A 141 -7.41 -7.90 -0.36
N VAL A 142 -7.68 -9.19 -0.54
CA VAL A 142 -7.16 -9.95 -1.68
C VAL A 142 -7.71 -9.42 -3.01
N LEU A 143 -8.99 -9.04 -3.07
CA LEU A 143 -9.58 -8.43 -4.27
C LEU A 143 -8.94 -7.09 -4.62
N THR A 144 -8.65 -6.26 -3.61
CA THR A 144 -7.97 -4.98 -3.84
C THR A 144 -6.51 -5.18 -4.26
N MET A 145 -5.79 -6.12 -3.63
CA MET A 145 -4.43 -6.47 -4.01
C MET A 145 -4.38 -7.06 -5.44
N ALA A 146 -5.39 -7.83 -5.85
CA ALA A 146 -5.51 -8.32 -7.22
C ALA A 146 -5.69 -7.19 -8.24
N ALA A 147 -6.61 -6.26 -7.98
CA ALA A 147 -6.80 -5.08 -8.81
C ALA A 147 -5.52 -4.23 -8.92
N PHE A 148 -4.81 -4.04 -7.82
CA PHE A 148 -3.53 -3.34 -7.81
C PHE A 148 -2.45 -4.08 -8.61
N ALA A 149 -2.33 -5.39 -8.43
CA ALA A 149 -1.34 -6.21 -9.12
C ALA A 149 -1.55 -6.22 -10.64
N LEU A 150 -2.80 -6.15 -11.12
CA LEU A 150 -3.07 -5.97 -12.55
C LEU A 150 -2.48 -4.67 -13.10
N ASN A 151 -2.76 -3.54 -12.43
CA ASN A 151 -2.25 -2.23 -12.85
C ASN A 151 -0.72 -2.16 -12.78
N TYR A 152 -0.13 -2.64 -11.68
CA TYR A 152 1.31 -2.60 -11.47
C TYR A 152 2.05 -3.57 -12.39
N GLY A 153 1.51 -4.78 -12.55
CA GLY A 153 2.05 -5.82 -13.41
C GLY A 153 2.01 -5.43 -14.89
N GLU A 154 0.93 -4.79 -15.36
CA GLU A 154 0.85 -4.30 -16.75
C GLU A 154 1.97 -3.30 -17.07
N PHE A 155 2.25 -2.36 -16.16
CA PHE A 155 3.33 -1.41 -16.30
C PHE A 155 4.69 -2.11 -16.41
N TRP A 156 5.00 -3.02 -15.49
CA TRP A 156 6.28 -3.71 -15.46
C TRP A 156 6.45 -4.69 -16.62
N LEU A 157 5.41 -5.41 -16.98
CA LEU A 157 5.43 -6.29 -18.15
C LEU A 157 5.75 -5.50 -19.42
N LEU A 158 5.10 -4.34 -19.61
CA LEU A 158 5.40 -3.45 -20.73
C LEU A 158 6.86 -2.98 -20.68
N ALA A 159 7.38 -2.60 -19.51
CA ALA A 159 8.77 -2.18 -19.32
C ALA A 159 9.79 -3.29 -19.60
N GLN A 160 9.43 -4.55 -19.39
CA GLN A 160 10.30 -5.70 -19.66
C GLN A 160 10.34 -6.06 -21.15
N ILE A 161 9.21 -5.97 -21.87
CA ILE A 161 9.09 -6.50 -23.25
C ILE A 161 9.12 -5.44 -24.35
N TYR A 162 9.09 -4.14 -24.03
CA TYR A 162 9.01 -3.09 -25.07
C TYR A 162 10.21 -3.06 -26.03
N SER A 163 11.36 -3.59 -25.64
CA SER A 163 12.56 -3.66 -26.48
C SER A 163 12.51 -4.82 -27.49
N SER A 164 11.76 -5.88 -27.21
CA SER A 164 11.71 -7.12 -28.00
C SER A 164 10.39 -7.31 -28.78
N ASN A 165 9.33 -6.58 -28.44
CA ASN A 165 8.00 -6.72 -29.05
C ASN A 165 7.51 -5.39 -29.67
N GLN A 166 7.09 -5.40 -30.95
CA GLN A 166 6.68 -4.19 -31.68
C GLN A 166 5.36 -3.57 -31.19
N LEU A 167 4.39 -4.38 -30.77
CA LEU A 167 3.15 -3.89 -30.17
C LEU A 167 3.46 -3.20 -28.84
N ALA A 168 4.24 -3.87 -27.99
CA ALA A 168 4.70 -3.31 -26.73
C ALA A 168 5.51 -2.03 -26.93
N LYS A 169 6.38 -1.96 -27.95
CA LYS A 169 7.12 -0.75 -28.29
C LYS A 169 6.17 0.42 -28.62
N SER A 170 5.13 0.17 -29.42
CA SER A 170 4.15 1.19 -29.79
C SER A 170 3.36 1.67 -28.57
N MET A 171 2.93 0.76 -27.69
CA MET A 171 2.26 1.10 -26.43
C MET A 171 3.18 1.87 -25.47
N ALA A 172 4.45 1.48 -25.37
CA ALA A 172 5.46 2.12 -24.54
C ALA A 172 5.72 3.57 -24.97
N ILE A 173 5.73 3.85 -26.27
CA ILE A 173 5.83 5.23 -26.79
C ILE A 173 4.65 6.08 -26.34
N LEU A 174 3.41 5.56 -26.46
CA LEU A 174 2.21 6.29 -25.99
C LEU A 174 2.23 6.53 -24.48
N LYS A 175 2.74 5.56 -23.70
CA LYS A 175 2.90 5.69 -22.24
C LYS A 175 4.19 6.43 -21.83
N GLN A 176 4.95 7.01 -22.78
CA GLN A 176 6.22 7.71 -22.55
C GLN A 176 7.27 6.90 -21.75
N LEU A 177 7.16 5.57 -21.80
CA LEU A 177 7.99 4.66 -21.00
C LEU A 177 9.49 4.77 -21.26
N PRO A 178 9.97 4.95 -22.51
CA PRO A 178 11.41 5.11 -22.76
C PRO A 178 12.04 6.27 -21.97
N SER A 179 11.34 7.41 -21.86
CA SER A 179 11.84 8.56 -21.09
C SER A 179 11.92 8.28 -19.59
N ILE A 180 10.98 7.50 -19.06
CA ILE A 180 11.01 7.03 -17.66
C ILE A 180 12.21 6.10 -17.44
N MET A 181 12.42 5.18 -18.39
CA MET A 181 13.52 4.21 -18.32
C MET A 181 14.90 4.89 -18.40
N GLU A 182 15.06 5.93 -19.23
CA GLU A 182 16.28 6.73 -19.31
C GLU A 182 16.59 7.47 -17.98
N ASN A 183 15.55 7.82 -17.20
CA ASN A 183 15.65 8.50 -15.91
C ASN A 183 15.49 7.57 -14.70
N LEU A 184 15.78 6.27 -14.85
CA LEU A 184 15.66 5.28 -13.76
C LEU A 184 16.55 5.58 -12.55
N GLY A 185 17.72 6.19 -12.76
CA GLY A 185 18.68 6.47 -11.69
C GLY A 185 18.07 7.30 -10.54
N PRO A 186 17.58 8.52 -10.82
CA PRO A 186 16.87 9.35 -9.83
C PRO A 186 15.59 8.70 -9.26
N LEU A 187 14.88 7.89 -10.07
CA LEU A 187 13.64 7.23 -9.67
C LEU A 187 13.85 5.98 -8.80
N LYS A 188 15.05 5.42 -8.77
CA LYS A 188 15.35 4.17 -8.08
C LYS A 188 14.93 4.19 -6.61
N ALA A 189 15.26 5.24 -5.88
CA ALA A 189 14.88 5.37 -4.46
C ALA A 189 13.36 5.40 -4.25
N ARG A 190 12.59 5.96 -5.21
CA ARG A 190 11.12 5.95 -5.15
C ARG A 190 10.56 4.55 -5.41
N PHE A 191 11.10 3.84 -6.40
CA PHE A 191 10.71 2.45 -6.65
C PHE A 191 11.08 1.53 -5.48
N ASP A 192 12.25 1.70 -4.88
CA ASP A 192 12.67 0.92 -3.72
C ASP A 192 11.74 1.16 -2.51
N ALA A 193 11.35 2.42 -2.24
CA ALA A 193 10.37 2.75 -1.21
C ALA A 193 8.98 2.17 -1.50
N LEU A 194 8.52 2.26 -2.75
CA LEU A 194 7.25 1.70 -3.20
C LEU A 194 7.22 0.17 -3.06
N ASN A 195 8.28 -0.52 -3.51
CA ASN A 195 8.41 -1.97 -3.39
C ASN A 195 8.41 -2.42 -1.92
N ASN A 196 9.01 -1.64 -1.03
CA ASN A 196 8.97 -1.91 0.41
C ASN A 196 7.53 -1.84 0.97
N VAL A 197 6.76 -0.82 0.58
CA VAL A 197 5.34 -0.70 0.98
C VAL A 197 4.51 -1.86 0.40
N ILE A 198 4.71 -2.21 -0.88
CA ILE A 198 4.04 -3.37 -1.51
C ILE A 198 4.33 -4.66 -0.75
N LYS A 199 5.58 -4.89 -0.37
CA LYS A 199 5.96 -6.06 0.43
C LYS A 199 5.22 -6.10 1.76
N LEU A 200 5.17 -4.97 2.49
CA LEU A 200 4.44 -4.88 3.76
C LEU A 200 2.94 -5.13 3.58
N MET A 201 2.33 -4.60 2.52
CA MET A 201 0.91 -4.86 2.19
C MET A 201 0.65 -6.34 1.93
N MET A 202 1.55 -7.02 1.21
CA MET A 202 1.46 -8.47 0.96
C MET A 202 1.62 -9.27 2.25
N ASP A 203 2.56 -8.91 3.11
CA ASP A 203 2.78 -9.59 4.39
C ASP A 203 1.57 -9.43 5.34
N ILE A 204 0.97 -8.25 5.40
CA ILE A 204 -0.28 -8.03 6.17
C ILE A 204 -1.43 -8.84 5.57
N THR A 205 -1.56 -8.85 4.24
CA THR A 205 -2.61 -9.62 3.55
C THR A 205 -2.51 -11.11 3.88
N ARG A 206 -1.30 -11.67 3.87
CA ARG A 206 -1.05 -13.06 4.27
C ARG A 206 -1.45 -13.31 5.72
N CYS A 207 -0.99 -12.48 6.65
CA CYS A 207 -1.36 -12.62 8.06
C CYS A 207 -2.87 -12.58 8.26
N VAL A 208 -3.60 -11.65 7.62
CA VAL A 208 -5.07 -11.57 7.75
C VAL A 208 -5.77 -12.81 7.18
N VAL A 209 -5.27 -13.39 6.08
CA VAL A 209 -5.79 -14.65 5.54
C VAL A 209 -5.52 -15.82 6.49
N GLU A 210 -4.31 -15.90 7.06
CA GLU A 210 -3.96 -16.93 8.06
C GLU A 210 -4.84 -16.84 9.32
N PHE A 211 -5.16 -15.62 9.78
CA PHE A 211 -6.07 -15.41 10.92
C PHE A 211 -7.47 -15.99 10.69
N LYS A 212 -7.96 -15.99 9.45
CA LYS A 212 -9.28 -16.56 9.11
C LYS A 212 -9.30 -18.09 9.21
N ASP A 213 -8.17 -18.73 8.96
CA ASP A 213 -8.06 -20.20 9.01
C ASP A 213 -7.90 -20.75 10.44
N LEU A 214 -7.72 -19.88 11.44
CA LEU A 214 -7.59 -20.33 12.82
C LEU A 214 -8.89 -21.00 13.30
N PRO A 215 -8.83 -22.18 13.96
CA PRO A 215 -10.03 -22.90 14.37
C PRO A 215 -10.94 -22.06 15.25
N THR A 216 -12.24 -22.03 14.94
CA THR A 216 -13.26 -21.29 15.71
C THR A 216 -13.36 -21.71 17.17
N SER A 217 -12.87 -22.91 17.53
CA SER A 217 -12.74 -23.39 18.90
C SER A 217 -11.76 -22.58 19.76
N TYR A 218 -10.79 -21.85 19.17
CA TYR A 218 -9.94 -20.89 19.89
C TYR A 218 -10.61 -19.51 20.07
N ILE A 219 -11.69 -19.22 19.33
CA ILE A 219 -12.43 -17.95 19.36
C ILE A 219 -13.42 -17.93 20.53
N SER A 220 -13.87 -19.10 20.97
CA SER A 220 -14.73 -19.26 22.13
C SER A 220 -13.90 -19.30 23.42
N GLN A 221 -13.71 -18.12 24.02
CA GLN A 221 -13.51 -17.91 25.47
C GLN A 221 -12.10 -18.04 26.10
N GLU A 222 -11.06 -18.55 25.44
CA GLU A 222 -9.76 -18.80 26.14
C GLU A 222 -8.52 -17.99 25.72
N VAL A 223 -8.57 -17.08 24.72
CA VAL A 223 -7.40 -16.24 24.39
C VAL A 223 -7.78 -14.77 24.16
N PRO A 224 -7.65 -13.88 25.17
CA PRO A 224 -7.88 -12.43 25.03
C PRO A 224 -7.07 -11.78 23.89
N ALA A 225 -5.90 -12.36 23.54
CA ALA A 225 -5.07 -11.89 22.45
C ALA A 225 -5.72 -12.06 21.06
N LEU A 226 -6.48 -13.14 20.82
CA LEU A 226 -7.15 -13.39 19.53
C LEU A 226 -8.36 -12.47 19.33
N SER A 227 -9.16 -12.24 20.37
CA SER A 227 -10.25 -11.27 20.33
C SER A 227 -9.74 -9.84 20.08
N THR A 228 -8.60 -9.50 20.68
CA THR A 228 -7.91 -8.22 20.43
C THR A 228 -7.41 -8.14 18.98
N ALA A 229 -6.84 -9.23 18.43
CA ALA A 229 -6.38 -9.30 17.04
C ALA A 229 -7.50 -9.08 16.03
N MET A 230 -8.64 -9.74 16.24
CA MET A 230 -9.82 -9.59 15.39
C MET A 230 -10.35 -8.15 15.40
N ALA A 231 -10.21 -7.42 16.52
CA ALA A 231 -10.56 -6.00 16.59
C ALA A 231 -9.59 -5.10 15.78
N HIS A 232 -8.36 -5.56 15.53
CA HIS A 232 -7.37 -4.84 14.72
C HIS A 232 -7.44 -5.16 13.22
N ILE A 233 -8.12 -6.23 12.79
CA ILE A 233 -8.27 -6.58 11.37
C ILE A 233 -8.85 -5.43 10.54
N PRO A 234 -9.96 -4.76 10.92
CA PRO A 234 -10.50 -3.64 10.13
C PRO A 234 -9.49 -2.49 9.97
N THR A 235 -8.69 -2.26 11.00
CA THR A 235 -7.62 -1.25 10.98
C THR A 235 -6.53 -1.65 9.98
N ALA A 236 -6.06 -2.89 10.04
CA ALA A 236 -5.07 -3.41 9.11
C ALA A 236 -5.57 -3.35 7.66
N VAL A 237 -6.81 -3.77 7.41
CA VAL A 237 -7.41 -3.76 6.07
C VAL A 237 -7.50 -2.34 5.53
N TYR A 238 -7.95 -1.39 6.34
CA TYR A 238 -8.02 0.02 5.96
C TYR A 238 -6.66 0.60 5.56
N TRP A 239 -5.64 0.41 6.39
CA TRP A 239 -4.30 0.96 6.11
C TRP A 239 -3.65 0.31 4.89
N THR A 240 -3.89 -0.98 4.66
CA THR A 240 -3.42 -1.66 3.45
C THR A 240 -4.10 -1.12 2.20
N LEU A 241 -5.44 -1.00 2.18
CA LEU A 241 -6.17 -0.44 1.03
C LEU A 241 -5.78 1.01 0.75
N ARG A 242 -5.62 1.83 1.79
CA ARG A 242 -5.15 3.21 1.64
C ARG A 242 -3.73 3.27 1.06
N SER A 243 -2.87 2.32 1.44
CA SER A 243 -1.52 2.20 0.89
C SER A 243 -1.53 1.76 -0.56
N VAL A 244 -2.45 0.88 -0.97
CA VAL A 244 -2.67 0.52 -2.39
C VAL A 244 -2.99 1.77 -3.21
N VAL A 245 -3.94 2.59 -2.76
CA VAL A 245 -4.33 3.84 -3.44
C VAL A 245 -3.13 4.79 -3.54
N ALA A 246 -2.37 4.95 -2.46
CA ALA A 246 -1.18 5.80 -2.46
C ALA A 246 -0.10 5.27 -3.43
N CYS A 247 0.20 3.97 -3.42
CA CYS A 247 1.14 3.36 -4.35
C CYS A 247 0.70 3.54 -5.81
N ALA A 248 -0.58 3.36 -6.11
CA ALA A 248 -1.12 3.58 -7.45
C ALA A 248 -0.95 5.04 -7.91
N ALA A 249 -1.27 6.01 -7.03
CA ALA A 249 -1.03 7.43 -7.32
C ALA A 249 0.45 7.71 -7.60
N GLN A 250 1.37 7.13 -6.82
CA GLN A 250 2.81 7.28 -7.05
C GLN A 250 3.24 6.71 -8.41
N ILE A 251 2.74 5.53 -8.78
CA ILE A 251 3.00 4.92 -10.10
C ILE A 251 2.47 5.84 -11.20
N THR A 252 1.24 6.36 -11.06
CA THR A 252 0.66 7.30 -12.02
C THR A 252 1.50 8.57 -12.16
N THR A 253 1.98 9.16 -11.05
CA THR A 253 2.88 10.33 -11.09
C THR A 253 4.17 10.01 -11.83
N ILE A 254 4.83 8.88 -11.50
CA ILE A 254 6.06 8.44 -12.17
C ILE A 254 5.83 8.21 -13.66
N THR A 255 4.65 7.71 -14.04
CA THR A 255 4.34 7.33 -15.42
C THR A 255 3.78 8.45 -16.29
N THR A 256 3.18 9.48 -15.67
CA THR A 256 2.50 10.55 -16.40
C THR A 256 3.32 11.84 -16.47
N MET A 257 4.09 12.18 -15.43
CA MET A 257 4.83 13.45 -15.34
C MET A 257 6.24 13.40 -15.94
N GLY A 258 6.37 12.87 -17.16
CA GLY A 258 7.64 12.92 -17.90
C GLY A 258 8.30 14.31 -17.85
N HIS A 259 9.52 14.36 -17.33
CA HIS A 259 10.44 15.51 -17.27
C HIS A 259 10.09 16.70 -16.33
N GLU A 260 9.01 16.66 -15.54
CA GLU A 260 8.80 17.63 -14.44
C GLU A 260 9.13 16.98 -13.09
N PHE A 261 10.41 16.66 -12.90
CA PHE A 261 10.94 16.23 -11.59
C PHE A 261 10.98 17.40 -10.61
N SER A 262 9.82 17.95 -10.26
CA SER A 262 9.64 18.50 -8.92
C SER A 262 9.73 17.31 -7.99
N VAL A 263 10.87 17.16 -7.32
CA VAL A 263 11.00 16.30 -6.16
C VAL A 263 10.03 16.86 -5.12
N SER A 264 8.75 16.48 -5.21
CA SER A 264 7.77 16.76 -4.18
C SER A 264 8.21 15.88 -3.00
N THR A 265 8.89 16.52 -2.05
CA THR A 265 9.36 15.89 -0.80
C THR A 265 8.18 15.28 -0.04
N THR A 266 6.98 15.83 -0.26
CA THR A 266 5.70 15.35 0.21
C THR A 266 5.40 13.90 -0.18
N GLU A 267 5.62 13.50 -1.43
CA GLU A 267 5.31 12.14 -1.91
C GLU A 267 6.20 11.05 -1.30
N ALA A 268 7.49 11.31 -1.17
CA ALA A 268 8.44 10.37 -0.57
C ALA A 268 8.21 10.22 0.95
N TRP A 269 7.78 11.29 1.61
CA TRP A 269 7.44 11.29 3.04
C TRP A 269 6.17 10.47 3.31
N GLU A 270 5.18 10.53 2.43
CA GLU A 270 3.94 9.74 2.54
C GLU A 270 4.20 8.23 2.50
N LEU A 271 4.98 7.73 1.53
CA LEU A 271 5.32 6.31 1.45
C LEU A 271 6.10 5.82 2.68
N SER A 272 7.02 6.64 3.19
CA SER A 272 7.80 6.32 4.39
C SER A 272 6.90 6.24 5.64
N THR A 273 5.94 7.16 5.75
CA THR A 273 4.95 7.18 6.84
C THR A 273 4.04 5.96 6.79
N LEU A 274 3.57 5.61 5.58
CA LEU A 274 2.77 4.40 5.36
C LEU A 274 3.57 3.14 5.68
N ALA A 275 4.83 3.04 5.23
CA ALA A 275 5.70 1.91 5.55
C ALA A 275 5.84 1.73 7.07
N HIS A 276 6.10 2.81 7.81
CA HIS A 276 6.18 2.74 9.27
C HIS A 276 4.86 2.29 9.90
N LYS A 277 3.73 2.85 9.45
CA LYS A 277 2.39 2.49 9.95
C LYS A 277 2.07 1.01 9.68
N LEU A 278 2.28 0.53 8.46
CA LEU A 278 2.06 -0.86 8.06
C LEU A 278 2.97 -1.80 8.84
N ASN A 279 4.25 -1.45 9.02
CA ASN A 279 5.17 -2.29 9.77
C ASN A 279 4.74 -2.45 11.24
N ASN A 280 4.28 -1.38 11.88
CA ASN A 280 3.74 -1.45 13.24
C ASN A 280 2.48 -2.34 13.33
N ILE A 281 1.60 -2.26 12.33
CA ILE A 281 0.41 -3.12 12.24
C ILE A 281 0.83 -4.58 12.05
N LEU A 282 1.77 -4.84 11.13
CA LEU A 282 2.27 -6.19 10.83
C LEU A 282 2.94 -6.83 12.05
N GLU A 283 3.78 -6.08 12.76
CA GLU A 283 4.39 -6.49 14.04
C GLU A 283 3.32 -6.87 15.07
N HIS A 284 2.24 -6.10 15.15
CA HIS A 284 1.15 -6.37 16.09
C HIS A 284 0.38 -7.65 15.72
N LEU A 285 0.02 -7.79 14.43
CA LEU A 285 -0.65 -8.98 13.91
C LEU A 285 0.19 -10.24 14.11
N LYS A 286 1.49 -10.20 13.80
CA LYS A 286 2.40 -11.34 13.97
C LYS A 286 2.59 -11.77 15.42
N LYS A 287 2.41 -10.87 16.39
CA LYS A 287 2.48 -11.21 17.83
C LYS A 287 1.23 -11.95 18.32
N GLN A 288 0.17 -11.94 17.52
CA GLN A 288 -1.14 -12.51 17.87
C GLN A 288 -1.50 -13.78 17.08
N LEU A 289 -0.72 -14.10 16.05
CA LEU A 289 -0.67 -15.40 15.36
C LEU A 289 0.21 -16.37 16.16
#